data_AF-A0A420M8C7-F1
#
_entry.id   AF-A0A420M8C7-F1
#
_cell.length_a   1.000
_cell.length_b   1.000
_cell.length_c   1.000
_cell.angle_alpha   90.00
_cell.angle_beta   90.00
_cell.angle_gamma   90.00
#
_symmetry.space_group_name_H-M   'P 1'
#
loop_
_entity.id
_entity.type
_entity.pdbx_description
1 polymer ?
#
loop_
_entity_poly.entity_id
_entity_poly.type
_entity_poly.pdbx_seq_one_letter_code
_entity_poly.pdbx_strand_id
1 'polypeptide(L)' 'MSTVGDSALQGHEETISGEHTFKVPKNGKFKGRGVLIMIWRPNEEDACFQDKDTGDDGYDVFEGGKVRVFKGTAQFIWS' A
#
# COMPACT_ATOMS: atom_id res chain seq x y z
N MET A 1 -12.23 10.83 -14.47
CA MET A 1 -12.06 9.42 -14.04
C MET A 1 -10.85 9.38 -13.14
N SER A 2 -10.95 8.87 -11.92
CA SER A 2 -9.75 8.60 -11.13
C SER A 2 -9.12 7.31 -11.64
N THR A 3 -7.79 7.24 -11.64
CA THR A 3 -7.07 6.00 -11.90
C THR A 3 -7.11 5.09 -10.68
N VAL A 4 -6.92 3.78 -10.90
CA VAL A 4 -6.79 2.81 -9.81
C VAL A 4 -5.63 3.25 -8.91
N GLY A 5 -5.92 3.37 -7.62
CA GLY A 5 -4.99 3.75 -6.57
C GLY A 5 -5.09 5.22 -6.13
N ASP A 6 -5.77 6.09 -6.89
CA ASP A 6 -5.89 7.51 -6.53
C ASP A 6 -6.68 7.70 -5.23
N SER A 7 -7.74 6.91 -5.02
CA SER A 7 -8.57 7.02 -3.82
C SER A 7 -7.79 6.54 -2.60
N ALA A 8 -7.06 5.42 -2.73
CA ALA A 8 -6.16 4.92 -1.71
C ALA A 8 -5.11 5.95 -1.29
N LEU A 9 -4.45 6.61 -2.26
CA LEU A 9 -3.45 7.65 -2.00
C LEU A 9 -4.05 8.93 -1.39
N GLN A 10 -5.35 9.18 -1.57
CA GLN A 10 -6.06 10.28 -0.89
C GLN A 10 -6.55 9.89 0.52
N GLY A 11 -6.28 8.65 0.94
CA GLY A 11 -6.65 8.12 2.25
C GLY A 11 -8.07 7.59 2.36
N HIS A 12 -8.72 7.35 1.23
CA HIS A 12 -9.98 6.61 1.16
C HIS A 12 -9.70 5.14 0.89
N GLU A 13 -10.47 4.24 1.48
CA GLU A 13 -10.35 2.82 1.14
C GLU A 13 -10.74 2.59 -0.33
N GLU A 14 -9.89 1.86 -1.04
CA GLU A 14 -10.10 1.52 -2.44
C GLU A 14 -9.97 0.00 -2.66
N THR A 15 -10.90 -0.59 -3.40
CA THR A 15 -10.81 -1.98 -3.84
C THR A 15 -9.99 -2.07 -5.14
N ILE A 16 -8.87 -2.77 -5.08
CA ILE A 16 -7.99 -3.08 -6.19
C ILE A 16 -8.35 -4.47 -6.73
N SER A 17 -8.82 -4.54 -7.98
CA SER A 17 -9.30 -5.80 -8.58
C SER A 17 -8.19 -6.71 -9.12
N GLY A 18 -6.97 -6.18 -9.31
CA GLY A 18 -5.81 -6.90 -9.84
C GLY A 18 -4.52 -6.58 -9.08
N GLU A 19 -3.37 -6.78 -9.72
CA GLU A 19 -2.08 -6.30 -9.20
C GLU A 19 -2.00 -4.78 -9.38
N HIS A 20 -1.57 -4.07 -8.33
CA HIS A 20 -1.24 -2.66 -8.41
C HIS A 20 -0.02 -2.35 -7.55
N THR A 21 0.86 -1.47 -8.04
CA THR A 21 2.03 -0.98 -7.30
C THR A 21 1.89 0.52 -7.06
N PHE A 22 1.84 0.90 -5.79
CA PHE A 22 1.90 2.27 -5.32
C PHE A 22 3.35 2.71 -5.13
N LYS A 23 3.65 3.95 -5.52
CA LYS A 23 4.84 4.66 -5.04
C LYS A 23 4.43 5.46 -3.82
N VAL A 24 5.16 5.33 -2.72
CA VAL A 24 4.83 6.01 -1.46
C VAL A 24 5.31 7.47 -1.55
N PRO A 25 4.39 8.46 -1.59
CA PRO A 25 4.75 9.87 -1.83
C PRO A 25 5.19 10.61 -0.57
N LYS A 26 4.85 10.08 0.61
CA LYS A 26 5.16 10.65 1.92
C LYS A 26 5.13 9.54 2.97
N ASN A 27 5.84 9.70 4.08
CA ASN A 27 5.75 8.81 5.23
C ASN A 27 4.32 8.71 5.76
N GLY A 28 3.95 7.53 6.24
CA GLY A 28 2.64 7.28 6.81
C GLY A 28 2.43 5.80 7.12
N LYS A 29 1.17 5.37 7.05
CA LYS A 29 0.77 3.98 7.22
C LYS A 29 -0.01 3.47 6.03
N PHE A 30 0.15 2.20 5.73
CA PHE A 30 -0.64 1.47 4.75
C PHE A 30 -1.54 0.45 5.45
N LYS A 31 -2.85 0.60 5.25
CA LYS A 31 -3.85 -0.39 5.64
C LYS A 31 -4.32 -1.12 4.39
N GLY A 32 -4.23 -2.44 4.40
CA GLY A 32 -4.71 -3.23 3.29
C GLY A 32 -4.94 -4.69 3.65
N ARG A 33 -5.88 -5.30 2.93
CA ARG A 33 -6.17 -6.73 2.99
C ARG A 33 -6.34 -7.27 1.58
N GLY A 34 -5.58 -8.29 1.19
CA GLY A 34 -5.62 -8.83 -0.17
C GLY A 34 -5.16 -10.28 -0.25
N VAL A 35 -4.91 -10.77 -1.47
CA VAL A 35 -4.29 -12.08 -1.69
C VAL A 35 -2.84 -12.06 -1.21
N LEU A 36 -2.13 -10.96 -1.51
CA LEU A 36 -0.78 -10.71 -1.07
C LEU A 36 -0.52 -9.20 -1.06
N ILE A 37 0.17 -8.73 -0.04
CA ILE A 37 0.67 -7.37 0.08
C ILE A 37 2.18 -7.46 0.30
N MET A 38 2.93 -6.65 -0.43
CA MET A 38 4.37 -6.53 -0.29
C MET A 38 4.76 -5.07 -0.11
N ILE A 39 5.64 -4.77 0.84
CA ILE A 39 6.09 -3.40 1.13
C ILE A 39 7.62 -3.38 1.15
N TRP A 40 8.20 -2.39 0.49
CA TRP A 40 9.64 -2.14 0.46
C TRP A 40 9.94 -0.75 0.98
N ARG A 41 11.04 -0.61 1.72
CA ARG A 41 11.58 0.72 2.03
C ARG A 41 12.30 1.30 0.80
N PRO A 42 12.66 2.60 0.83
CA PRO A 42 13.39 3.21 -0.25
C PRO A 42 14.72 2.49 -0.51
N ASN A 43 15.00 2.19 -1.77
CA ASN A 43 16.22 1.52 -2.24
C ASN A 43 16.41 0.07 -1.76
N GLU A 44 15.41 -0.57 -1.17
CA GLU A 44 15.46 -2.00 -0.85
C GLU A 44 15.08 -2.87 -2.04
N GLU A 45 15.84 -3.95 -2.26
CA GLU A 45 15.54 -4.96 -3.28
C GLU A 45 14.48 -5.95 -2.78
N ASP A 46 14.57 -6.35 -1.51
CA ASP A 46 13.67 -7.28 -0.85
C ASP A 46 12.55 -6.57 -0.09
N ALA A 47 11.37 -7.20 -0.02
CA ALA A 47 10.24 -6.66 0.71
C ALA A 47 10.48 -6.84 2.22
N CYS A 48 10.36 -5.75 2.98
CA CYS A 48 10.39 -5.80 4.45
C CYS A 48 9.06 -6.29 5.05
N PHE A 49 8.00 -6.34 4.27
CA PHE A 49 6.71 -6.93 4.64
C PHE A 49 6.17 -7.79 3.50
N GLN A 50 5.68 -8.98 3.85
CA GLN A 50 5.01 -9.88 2.91
C GLN A 50 3.94 -10.71 3.64
N ASP A 51 2.68 -10.26 3.58
CA ASP A 51 1.54 -10.98 4.16
C ASP A 51 0.24 -10.58 3.44
N LYS A 52 -0.89 -11.19 3.80
CA LYS A 52 -2.22 -10.91 3.25
C LYS A 52 -2.91 -9.70 3.89
N ASP A 53 -2.45 -9.24 5.04
CA ASP A 53 -3.13 -8.24 5.88
C ASP A 53 -2.12 -7.43 6.70
N THR A 54 -2.18 -6.10 6.64
CA THR A 54 -1.32 -5.21 7.44
C THR A 54 -1.84 -4.91 8.84
N GLY A 55 -3.01 -5.44 9.20
CA GLY A 55 -3.65 -5.26 10.49
C GLY A 55 -4.41 -3.94 10.62
N ASP A 56 -5.18 -3.82 11.71
CA ASP A 56 -6.04 -2.67 11.96
C ASP A 56 -5.24 -1.38 12.24
N ASP A 57 -4.00 -1.49 12.72
CA ASP A 57 -3.10 -0.36 12.94
C ASP A 57 -2.31 0.03 11.68
N GLY A 58 -2.38 -0.78 10.62
CA GLY A 58 -1.60 -0.64 9.40
C GLY A 58 -0.10 -0.89 9.57
N TYR A 59 0.60 -0.91 8.45
CA TYR A 59 2.05 -1.08 8.40
C TYR A 59 2.72 0.25 8.02
N ASP A 60 3.84 0.59 8.64
CA ASP A 60 4.55 1.83 8.36
C ASP A 60 5.15 1.81 6.95
N VAL A 61 4.92 2.90 6.21
CA VAL A 61 5.46 3.11 4.86
C VAL A 61 6.26 4.40 4.80
N PHE A 62 7.30 4.39 3.97
CA PHE A 62 8.29 5.47 3.91
C PHE A 62 8.33 6.09 2.52
N GLU A 63 8.46 7.41 2.45
CA GLU A 63 8.58 8.18 1.22
C GLU A 63 9.67 7.61 0.31
N GLY A 64 9.33 7.39 -0.97
CA GLY A 64 10.22 6.76 -1.96
C GLY A 64 10.18 5.22 -1.93
N GLY A 65 9.49 4.62 -0.97
CA GLY A 65 9.19 3.20 -0.94
C GLY A 65 8.12 2.79 -1.95
N LYS A 66 7.79 1.50 -1.97
CA LYS A 66 6.71 0.95 -2.82
C LYS A 66 5.85 -0.03 -2.04
N VAL A 67 4.56 -0.04 -2.35
CA VAL A 67 3.59 -1.02 -1.85
C VAL A 67 2.99 -1.72 -3.06
N ARG A 68 3.01 -3.05 -3.07
CA ARG A 68 2.34 -3.86 -4.09
C ARG A 68 1.18 -4.62 -3.46
N VAL A 69 0.01 -4.50 -4.06
CA VAL A 69 -1.21 -5.19 -3.65
C VAL A 69 -1.64 -6.12 -4.78
N PHE A 70 -1.85 -7.38 -4.45
CA PHE A 70 -2.46 -8.36 -5.34
C PHE A 70 -3.90 -8.58 -4.90
N LYS A 71 -4.86 -8.01 -5.64
CA LYS A 71 -6.31 -8.11 -5.42
C LYS A 71 -6.72 -7.94 -3.94
N GLY A 72 -7.16 -6.75 -3.57
CA GLY A 72 -7.47 -6.44 -2.17
C GLY A 72 -7.96 -5.02 -1.95
N THR A 73 -8.04 -4.61 -0.70
CA THR A 73 -8.27 -3.22 -0.31
C THR A 73 -6.95 -2.52 0.00
N ALA A 74 -6.92 -1.22 -0.26
CA ALA A 74 -5.78 -0.34 -0.01
C ALA A 74 -6.26 1.00 0.54
N GLN A 75 -5.57 1.49 1.57
CA GLN A 75 -5.76 2.82 2.13
C GLN A 75 -4.43 3.33 2.68
N PHE A 76 -4.06 4.57 2.38
CA PHE A 76 -2.91 5.23 3.00
C PHE A 76 -3.33 6.28 4.01
N ILE A 77 -2.64 6.33 5.14
CA ILE A 77 -2.87 7.33 6.18
C ILE A 77 -1.57 8.11 6.34
N TRP A 78 -1.59 9.37 5.93
CA TRP A 78 -0.39 10.22 5.93
C TRP A 78 -0.20 10.94 7.25
N SER A 79 1.06 11.04 7.69
CA SER A 79 1.48 11.92 8.79
C SER A 79 1.64 13.36 8.35
#